data_AF-W9CL10-F1
#
_entry.id   AF-W9CL10-F1
#
_cell.length_a   1.000
_cell.length_b   1.000
_cell.length_c   1.000
_cell.angle_alpha   90.00
_cell.angle_beta   90.00
_cell.angle_gamma   90.00
#
_symmetry.space_group_name_H-M   'P 1'
#
loop_
_entity.id
_entity.type
_entity.pdbx_description
1 polymer ?
#
loop_
_entity_poly.entity_id
_entity_poly.type
_entity_poly.pdbx_seq_one_letter_code
_entity_poly.pdbx_strand_id
1 'polypeptide(L)'
;MASQVKFLIALCVLLLNALVTATNYDLFFQAGADIAMTKFEGTVTVPAFAKTGAHFFSAGLKNQDHSYGYENVLNDHNAGEYEVDIQYIKAGLGERTTYSEQNFQQIAPNAGKLNVASIHVGLQSGAAWDFGTVRWENVVFTAQTTDNKWCIDGWKNSVELQGNTPGLLLWGQGDLLFCKFEYINIPPRD
;
A
#
# COMPACT_ATOMS: atom_id res chain seq x y z
N MET A 1 39.93 -30.35 -8.11
CA MET A 1 38.78 -29.67 -8.75
C MET A 1 37.43 -29.95 -8.06
N ALA A 2 37.14 -31.16 -7.57
CA ALA A 2 35.85 -31.47 -6.92
C ALA A 2 35.53 -30.69 -5.62
N SER A 3 36.54 -30.28 -4.85
CA SER A 3 36.33 -29.54 -3.58
C SER A 3 35.91 -28.08 -3.79
N GLN A 4 36.37 -27.45 -4.88
CA GLN A 4 36.07 -26.04 -5.17
C GLN A 4 34.62 -25.88 -5.68
N VAL A 5 34.12 -26.86 -6.44
CA VAL A 5 32.73 -26.90 -6.91
C VAL A 5 31.74 -27.03 -5.74
N LYS A 6 32.06 -27.86 -4.75
CA LYS A 6 31.22 -28.00 -3.54
C LYS A 6 31.16 -26.73 -2.70
N PHE A 7 32.28 -26.01 -2.59
CA PHE A 7 32.33 -24.74 -1.87
C PHE A 7 31.54 -23.65 -2.60
N LEU A 8 31.65 -23.57 -3.93
CA LEU A 8 30.92 -22.61 -4.74
C LEU A 8 29.40 -22.86 -4.67
N ILE A 9 28.95 -24.12 -4.72
CA ILE A 9 27.53 -24.46 -4.62
C ILE A 9 26.99 -24.12 -3.22
N ALA A 10 27.73 -24.43 -2.15
CA ALA A 10 27.32 -24.09 -0.79
C ALA A 10 27.25 -22.57 -0.56
N LEU A 11 28.21 -21.81 -1.09
CA LEU A 11 28.21 -20.35 -1.04
C LEU A 11 27.05 -19.76 -1.85
N CYS A 12 26.75 -20.31 -3.04
CA CYS A 12 25.57 -19.91 -3.80
C CYS A 12 24.28 -20.18 -3.04
N VAL A 13 24.11 -21.35 -2.42
CA VAL A 13 22.92 -21.66 -1.61
C VAL A 13 22.79 -20.72 -0.40
N LEU A 14 23.90 -20.37 0.26
CA LEU A 14 23.90 -19.37 1.34
C LEU A 14 23.58 -17.95 0.86
N LEU A 15 24.11 -17.55 -0.31
CA LEU A 15 23.82 -16.24 -0.91
C LEU A 15 22.39 -16.14 -1.44
N LEU A 16 21.82 -17.25 -1.93
CA LEU A 16 20.42 -17.34 -2.33
C LEU A 16 19.46 -17.28 -1.13
N ASN A 17 19.86 -17.83 0.03
CA ASN A 17 19.09 -17.71 1.27
C ASN A 17 19.21 -16.32 1.93
N ALA A 18 20.23 -15.55 1.57
CA ALA A 18 20.36 -14.15 1.99
C ALA A 18 19.53 -13.19 1.11
N LEU A 19 18.74 -13.69 0.15
CA LEU A 19 17.67 -12.89 -0.44
C LEU A 19 16.68 -12.54 0.66
N VAL A 20 16.75 -11.30 1.11
CA VAL A 20 15.77 -10.66 1.98
C VAL A 20 14.39 -10.88 1.38
N THR A 21 13.57 -11.72 2.02
CA THR A 21 12.16 -11.86 1.66
C THR A 21 11.43 -10.61 2.14
N ALA A 22 10.96 -9.79 1.21
CA ALA A 22 10.00 -8.75 1.50
C ALA A 22 8.62 -9.40 1.61
N THR A 23 7.92 -9.14 2.70
CA THR A 23 6.52 -9.56 2.87
C THR A 23 5.63 -8.35 2.66
N ASN A 24 4.63 -8.49 1.80
CA ASN A 24 3.76 -7.40 1.38
C ASN A 24 2.31 -7.77 1.68
N TYR A 25 1.58 -6.86 2.31
CA TYR A 25 0.16 -7.01 2.60
C TYR A 25 -0.61 -5.90 1.91
N ASP A 26 -1.51 -6.28 1.02
CA ASP A 26 -2.26 -5.33 0.19
C ASP A 26 -3.76 -5.41 0.42
N LEU A 27 -4.40 -4.23 0.44
CA LEU A 27 -5.84 -4.04 0.37
C LEU A 27 -6.15 -3.23 -0.86
N PHE A 28 -6.94 -3.79 -1.78
CA PHE A 28 -7.29 -3.16 -3.05
C PHE A 28 -8.79 -2.84 -3.12
N PHE A 29 -9.10 -1.69 -3.70
CA PHE A 29 -10.44 -1.30 -4.11
C PHE A 29 -10.41 -0.99 -5.60
N GLN A 30 -11.16 -1.76 -6.39
CA GLN A 30 -11.20 -1.60 -7.84
C GLN A 30 -12.64 -1.49 -8.31
N ALA A 31 -12.98 -0.35 -8.90
CA ALA A 31 -14.31 -0.09 -9.44
C ALA A 31 -14.60 -0.81 -10.77
N GLY A 32 -13.54 -1.16 -11.50
CA GLY A 32 -13.57 -1.87 -12.78
C GLY A 32 -12.33 -1.52 -13.59
N ALA A 33 -11.98 -2.34 -14.60
CA ALA A 33 -10.82 -2.05 -15.45
C ALA A 33 -10.93 -0.67 -16.13
N ASP A 34 -12.15 -0.29 -16.53
CA ASP A 34 -12.45 0.96 -17.21
C ASP A 34 -13.15 1.99 -16.33
N ILE A 35 -12.99 1.94 -15.01
CA ILE A 35 -13.54 2.97 -14.12
C ILE A 35 -12.38 3.69 -13.43
N ALA A 36 -12.35 5.02 -13.57
CA ALA A 36 -11.30 5.82 -12.94
C ALA A 36 -11.55 5.93 -11.43
N MET A 37 -10.52 5.65 -10.64
CA MET A 37 -10.42 6.08 -9.26
C MET A 37 -9.81 7.48 -9.27
N THR A 38 -10.55 8.45 -8.79
CA THR A 38 -10.19 9.87 -8.90
C THR A 38 -9.60 10.43 -7.62
N LYS A 39 -9.84 9.77 -6.49
CA LYS A 39 -9.37 10.25 -5.19
C LYS A 39 -9.17 9.13 -4.17
N PHE A 40 -8.11 9.26 -3.39
CA PHE A 40 -7.87 8.56 -2.13
C PHE A 40 -7.61 9.60 -1.03
N GLU A 41 -8.28 9.46 0.10
CA GLU A 41 -8.02 10.23 1.32
C GLU A 41 -8.10 9.31 2.53
N GLY A 42 -7.31 9.60 3.57
CA GLY A 42 -7.36 8.87 4.82
C GLY A 42 -6.30 9.37 5.80
N THR A 43 -6.47 9.05 7.07
CA THR A 43 -5.49 9.36 8.12
C THR A 43 -4.95 8.05 8.68
N VAL A 44 -3.63 7.86 8.66
CA VAL A 44 -2.99 6.73 9.34
C VAL A 44 -2.55 7.14 10.73
N THR A 45 -2.87 6.33 11.73
CA THR A 45 -2.19 6.44 13.02
C THR A 45 -0.81 5.82 12.87
N VAL A 46 0.23 6.63 13.01
CA VAL A 46 1.62 6.19 12.95
C VAL A 46 1.83 5.04 13.94
N PRO A 47 2.23 3.85 13.49
CA PRO A 47 2.49 2.72 14.38
C PRO A 47 3.64 3.00 15.35
N ALA A 48 3.80 2.15 16.36
CA ALA A 48 5.03 2.20 17.14
C ALA A 48 6.22 1.83 16.25
N PHE A 49 7.38 2.44 16.49
CA PHE A 49 8.61 2.04 15.80
C PHE A 49 8.88 0.56 16.01
N ALA A 50 9.10 -0.13 14.90
CA ALA A 50 9.50 -1.51 14.92
C ALA A 50 10.91 -1.67 15.49
N LYS A 51 11.21 -2.82 16.08
CA LYS A 51 12.52 -3.04 16.72
C LYS A 51 13.60 -3.48 15.73
N THR A 52 13.20 -4.01 14.58
CA THR A 52 14.11 -4.64 13.60
C THR A 52 13.60 -4.50 12.18
N GLY A 53 14.50 -4.33 11.22
CA GLY A 53 14.17 -4.27 9.79
C GLY A 53 13.60 -2.90 9.38
N ALA A 54 13.08 -2.84 8.15
CA ALA A 54 12.46 -1.64 7.59
C ALA A 54 11.01 -1.92 7.19
N HIS A 55 10.14 -0.96 7.48
CA HIS A 55 8.71 -1.00 7.29
C HIS A 55 8.30 0.15 6.40
N PHE A 56 7.28 -0.10 5.61
CA PHE A 56 6.63 0.96 4.87
C PHE A 56 5.13 0.72 4.83
N PHE A 57 4.40 1.80 5.02
CA PHE A 57 2.95 1.86 4.97
C PHE A 57 2.62 2.81 3.82
N SER A 58 2.04 2.30 2.73
CA SER A 58 1.64 3.15 1.62
C SER A 58 0.15 3.15 1.39
N ALA A 59 -0.37 4.27 0.90
CA ALA A 59 -1.72 4.32 0.38
C ALA A 59 -1.86 5.34 -0.74
N GLY A 60 -2.73 5.03 -1.69
CA GLY A 60 -2.96 5.90 -2.83
C GLY A 60 -3.67 5.22 -3.99
N LEU A 61 -3.36 5.67 -5.19
CA LEU A 61 -4.01 5.26 -6.43
C LEU A 61 -2.99 4.68 -7.40
N LYS A 62 -3.35 3.58 -8.06
CA LYS A 62 -2.54 2.96 -9.11
C LYS A 62 -3.39 2.44 -10.26
N ASN A 63 -2.73 2.12 -11.36
CA ASN A 63 -3.34 1.37 -12.44
C ASN A 63 -3.29 -0.14 -12.14
N GLN A 64 -4.13 -0.91 -12.83
CA GLN A 64 -4.35 -2.32 -12.54
C GLN A 64 -3.12 -3.23 -12.72
N ASP A 65 -2.18 -2.86 -13.59
CA ASP A 65 -0.93 -3.62 -13.77
C ASP A 65 0.19 -3.18 -12.82
N HIS A 66 -0.11 -2.23 -11.92
CA HIS A 66 0.80 -1.63 -10.94
C HIS A 66 2.06 -0.99 -11.55
N SER A 67 2.07 -0.76 -12.87
CA SER A 67 3.18 -0.07 -13.54
C SER A 67 3.15 1.43 -13.32
N TYR A 68 2.04 1.98 -12.83
CA TYR A 68 1.85 3.40 -12.62
C TYR A 68 1.03 3.68 -11.36
N GLY A 69 1.47 4.62 -10.52
CA GLY A 69 0.72 4.99 -9.33
C GLY A 69 1.27 6.21 -8.59
N TYR A 70 0.43 6.71 -7.69
CA TYR A 70 0.72 7.75 -6.73
C TYR A 70 0.36 7.24 -5.35
N GLU A 71 1.37 7.13 -4.50
CA GLU A 71 1.18 6.65 -3.13
C GLU A 71 1.89 7.58 -2.15
N ASN A 72 1.25 7.84 -1.03
CA ASN A 72 1.92 8.42 0.14
C ASN A 72 2.51 7.26 0.93
N VAL A 73 3.79 7.34 1.27
CA VAL A 73 4.52 6.25 1.93
C VAL A 73 5.10 6.76 3.24
N LEU A 74 4.60 6.22 4.33
CA LEU A 74 5.20 6.35 5.65
C LEU A 74 6.22 5.24 5.82
N ASN A 75 7.47 5.55 6.14
CA ASN A 75 8.52 4.53 6.27
C ASN A 75 9.51 4.86 7.40
N ASP A 76 10.16 3.83 7.92
CA ASP A 76 11.06 3.92 9.10
C ASP A 76 12.49 3.45 8.80
N HIS A 77 12.93 3.49 7.53
CA HIS A 77 14.28 3.04 7.17
C HIS A 77 15.39 3.84 7.86
N ASN A 78 15.08 5.04 8.36
CA ASN A 78 15.96 5.82 9.22
C ASN A 78 15.60 5.58 10.69
N ALA A 79 16.58 5.07 11.45
CA ALA A 79 16.35 4.62 12.82
C ALA A 79 15.81 5.75 13.71
N GLY A 80 14.64 5.53 14.31
CA GLY A 80 14.02 6.43 15.28
C GLY A 80 13.19 7.56 14.67
N GLU A 81 13.04 7.62 13.35
CA GLU A 81 12.25 8.65 12.67
C GLU A 81 11.34 8.01 11.60
N TYR A 82 10.11 8.51 11.53
CA TYR A 82 9.22 8.20 10.42
C TYR A 82 9.38 9.26 9.35
N GLU A 83 9.52 8.83 8.11
CA GLU A 83 9.56 9.71 6.94
C GLU A 83 8.29 9.55 6.12
N VAL A 84 7.81 10.66 5.57
CA VAL A 84 6.70 10.69 4.62
C VAL A 84 7.26 10.98 3.25
N ASP A 85 7.12 10.02 2.35
CA ASP A 85 7.47 10.17 0.95
C ASP A 85 6.22 10.22 0.09
N ILE A 86 6.27 11.01 -0.97
CA ILE A 86 5.35 10.85 -2.09
C ILE A 86 6.09 10.02 -3.13
N GLN A 87 5.55 8.85 -3.43
CA GLN A 87 6.09 7.98 -4.45
C GLN A 87 5.26 8.10 -5.72
N TYR A 88 5.99 8.39 -6.80
CA TYR A 88 5.49 8.24 -8.15
C TYR A 88 6.04 6.93 -8.71
N ILE A 89 5.16 5.97 -8.97
CA ILE A 89 5.53 4.68 -9.54
C ILE A 89 5.42 4.82 -11.06
N LYS A 90 6.51 4.51 -11.77
CA LYS A 90 6.52 4.43 -13.24
C LYS A 90 7.34 3.23 -13.71
N ALA A 91 6.70 2.33 -14.46
CA ALA A 91 7.29 1.09 -14.96
C ALA A 91 7.95 0.24 -13.85
N GLY A 92 7.36 0.23 -12.64
CA GLY A 92 7.91 -0.49 -11.49
C GLY A 92 9.13 0.17 -10.83
N LEU A 93 9.54 1.35 -11.28
CA LEU A 93 10.54 2.19 -10.62
C LEU A 93 9.80 3.27 -9.81
N GLY A 94 9.97 3.24 -8.50
CA GLY A 94 9.50 4.30 -7.62
C GLY A 94 10.46 5.49 -7.66
N GLU A 95 10.01 6.62 -8.17
CA GLU A 95 10.71 7.88 -7.98
C GLU A 95 10.26 8.48 -6.64
N ARG A 96 11.23 8.68 -5.74
CA ARG A 96 11.00 9.15 -4.37
C ARG A 96 11.17 10.66 -4.33
N THR A 97 10.18 11.37 -3.80
CA THR A 97 10.38 12.74 -3.34
C THR A 97 9.95 12.85 -1.89
N THR A 98 10.92 13.19 -1.03
CA THR A 98 10.71 13.36 0.42
C THR A 98 10.23 14.76 0.72
N TYR A 99 9.14 14.89 1.49
CA TYR A 99 8.56 16.18 1.88
C TYR A 99 8.31 16.21 3.39
N SER A 100 8.49 17.38 4.02
CA SER A 100 8.40 17.53 5.48
C SER A 100 7.07 18.12 6.00
N GLU A 101 6.03 18.33 5.17
CA GLU A 101 4.77 19.00 5.60
C GLU A 101 3.47 18.34 5.10
N GLN A 102 2.37 18.54 5.85
CA GLN A 102 1.19 17.65 5.98
C GLN A 102 -0.06 17.96 5.12
N ASN A 103 -0.04 18.82 4.10
CA ASN A 103 -1.25 19.09 3.30
C ASN A 103 -1.01 18.91 1.80
N PHE A 104 -1.58 17.85 1.22
CA PHE A 104 -1.51 17.59 -0.22
C PHE A 104 -2.91 17.39 -0.81
N GLN A 105 -3.23 18.20 -1.82
CA GLN A 105 -4.28 17.93 -2.80
C GLN A 105 -3.57 17.44 -4.06
N GLN A 106 -3.78 16.18 -4.44
CA GLN A 106 -3.13 15.59 -5.62
C GLN A 106 -4.08 15.57 -6.81
N ILE A 107 -3.64 16.09 -7.94
CA ILE A 107 -4.35 16.02 -9.23
C ILE A 107 -3.69 14.90 -10.04
N ALA A 108 -4.43 13.83 -10.32
CA ALA A 108 -3.96 12.71 -11.14
C ALA A 108 -3.58 13.18 -12.57
N PRO A 109 -2.41 12.84 -13.12
CA PRO A 109 -2.09 13.14 -14.52
C PRO A 109 -2.73 12.16 -15.50
N ASN A 110 -2.83 12.59 -16.75
CA ASN A 110 -3.51 11.89 -17.86
C ASN A 110 -2.87 10.55 -18.33
N ALA A 111 -1.77 10.07 -17.73
CA ALA A 111 -1.06 8.89 -18.23
C ALA A 111 -1.33 7.66 -17.34
N GLY A 112 -2.04 6.67 -17.88
CA GLY A 112 -2.44 5.47 -17.14
C GLY A 112 -3.71 5.72 -16.31
N LYS A 113 -4.80 5.03 -16.65
CA LYS A 113 -6.05 5.17 -15.90
C LYS A 113 -5.86 4.59 -14.51
N LEU A 114 -5.71 5.45 -13.51
CA LEU A 114 -5.76 5.06 -12.11
C LEU A 114 -7.14 4.46 -11.86
N ASN A 115 -7.20 3.17 -11.58
CA ASN A 115 -8.44 2.40 -11.44
C ASN A 115 -8.43 1.47 -10.22
N VAL A 116 -7.34 1.52 -9.45
CA VAL A 116 -7.18 0.80 -8.19
C VAL A 116 -6.81 1.82 -7.12
N ALA A 117 -7.52 1.80 -5.99
CA ALA A 117 -7.02 2.40 -4.76
C ALA A 117 -6.43 1.31 -3.88
N SER A 118 -5.32 1.61 -3.20
CA SER A 118 -4.61 0.65 -2.37
C SER A 118 -4.22 1.19 -1.02
N ILE A 119 -4.22 0.30 -0.03
CA ILE A 119 -3.48 0.43 1.22
C ILE A 119 -2.52 -0.75 1.27
N HIS A 120 -1.27 -0.48 1.60
CA HIS A 120 -0.18 -1.45 1.56
C HIS A 120 0.64 -1.37 2.85
N VAL A 121 1.06 -2.53 3.34
CA VAL A 121 2.03 -2.65 4.43
C VAL A 121 3.12 -3.61 3.97
N GLY A 122 4.36 -3.13 3.94
CA GLY A 122 5.50 -3.94 3.55
C GLY A 122 6.52 -4.07 4.67
N LEU A 123 7.03 -5.29 4.83
CA LEU A 123 8.09 -5.68 5.74
C LEU A 123 9.35 -6.00 4.91
N GLN A 124 10.45 -5.29 5.13
CA GLN A 124 11.73 -5.50 4.44
C GLN A 124 12.86 -5.83 5.41
N SER A 125 13.91 -6.48 4.90
CA SER A 125 15.22 -6.60 5.57
C SER A 125 15.16 -7.23 6.96
N GLY A 126 14.44 -8.36 7.08
CA GLY A 126 14.26 -9.05 8.37
C GLY A 126 13.28 -8.34 9.31
N ALA A 127 12.48 -7.41 8.78
CA ALA A 127 11.35 -6.82 9.48
C ALA A 127 10.37 -7.88 9.97
N ALA A 128 9.82 -7.62 11.15
CA ALA A 128 8.79 -8.42 11.78
C ALA A 128 7.59 -7.52 12.09
N TRP A 129 6.39 -8.09 12.14
CA TRP A 129 5.22 -7.34 12.55
C TRP A 129 5.20 -7.15 14.08
N ASP A 130 5.98 -6.20 14.59
CA ASP A 130 6.10 -5.91 16.04
C ASP A 130 5.60 -4.52 16.44
N PHE A 131 4.95 -3.82 15.51
CA PHE A 131 4.40 -2.46 15.67
C PHE A 131 2.90 -2.42 16.01
N GLY A 132 2.25 -3.59 16.17
CA GLY A 132 0.83 -3.69 16.53
C GLY A 132 -0.13 -3.46 15.34
N THR A 133 -1.41 -3.20 15.63
CA THR A 133 -2.42 -2.97 14.58
C THR A 133 -2.17 -1.64 13.86
N VAL A 134 -2.15 -1.66 12.54
CA VAL A 134 -2.15 -0.43 11.73
C VAL A 134 -3.59 0.00 11.52
N ARG A 135 -3.90 1.24 11.90
CA ARG A 135 -5.25 1.79 11.81
C ARG A 135 -5.27 3.00 10.87
N TRP A 136 -6.12 2.90 9.86
CA TRP A 136 -6.49 4.01 9.00
C TRP A 136 -7.87 4.50 9.40
N GLU A 137 -8.08 5.81 9.41
CA GLU A 137 -9.32 6.45 9.80
C GLU A 137 -9.79 7.42 8.73
N ASN A 138 -11.10 7.65 8.66
CA ASN A 138 -11.74 8.56 7.71
C ASN A 138 -11.31 8.28 6.26
N VAL A 139 -11.20 7.00 5.89
CA VAL A 139 -10.73 6.59 4.57
C VAL A 139 -11.84 6.85 3.56
N VAL A 140 -11.55 7.61 2.51
CA VAL A 140 -12.49 7.92 1.42
C VAL A 140 -11.85 7.57 0.09
N PHE A 141 -12.55 6.72 -0.68
CA PHE A 141 -12.25 6.45 -2.08
C PHE A 141 -13.30 7.11 -2.96
N THR A 142 -12.88 7.72 -4.06
CA THR A 142 -13.81 8.27 -5.08
C THR A 142 -13.58 7.59 -6.41
N ALA A 143 -14.66 7.12 -7.04
CA ALA A 143 -14.65 6.47 -8.34
C ALA A 143 -15.64 7.15 -9.29
N GLN A 144 -15.30 7.22 -10.58
CA GLN A 144 -16.18 7.74 -11.63
C GLN A 144 -17.15 6.66 -12.12
N THR A 145 -18.05 6.24 -11.24
CA THR A 145 -19.11 5.26 -11.49
C THR A 145 -20.29 5.53 -10.57
N THR A 146 -21.43 4.91 -10.88
CA THR A 146 -22.59 4.82 -9.98
C THR A 146 -22.79 3.42 -9.41
N ASP A 147 -22.03 2.42 -9.89
CA ASP A 147 -22.03 1.07 -9.32
C ASP A 147 -21.34 1.10 -7.95
N ASN A 148 -22.01 0.60 -6.91
CA ASN A 148 -21.50 0.58 -5.55
C ASN A 148 -20.89 -0.76 -5.12
N LYS A 149 -20.99 -1.79 -5.96
CA LYS A 149 -20.50 -3.14 -5.63
C LYS A 149 -19.01 -3.17 -5.35
N TRP A 150 -18.23 -2.35 -6.04
CA TRP A 150 -16.78 -2.26 -5.83
C TRP A 150 -16.38 -1.78 -4.43
N CYS A 151 -17.23 -0.97 -3.80
CA CYS A 151 -16.95 -0.48 -2.46
C CYS A 151 -17.36 -1.51 -1.40
N ILE A 152 -18.49 -2.18 -1.61
CA ILE A 152 -19.05 -3.17 -0.68
C ILE A 152 -18.22 -4.47 -0.71
N ASP A 153 -17.85 -4.92 -1.91
CA ASP A 153 -17.24 -6.22 -2.15
C ASP A 153 -15.82 -6.16 -2.73
N GLY A 154 -15.36 -5.01 -3.25
CA GLY A 154 -14.09 -4.94 -3.99
C GLY A 154 -12.87 -5.27 -3.14
N TRP A 155 -12.93 -5.04 -1.82
CA TRP A 155 -11.88 -5.44 -0.89
C TRP A 155 -11.85 -6.94 -0.61
N LYS A 156 -12.92 -7.70 -0.89
CA LYS A 156 -12.99 -9.13 -0.55
C LYS A 156 -12.02 -10.00 -1.35
N ASN A 157 -11.52 -9.48 -2.47
CA ASN A 157 -10.49 -10.14 -3.27
C ASN A 157 -9.07 -9.87 -2.74
N SER A 158 -8.90 -8.96 -1.77
CA SER A 158 -7.62 -8.81 -1.08
C SER A 158 -7.41 -10.02 -0.17
N VAL A 159 -6.41 -10.83 -0.52
CA VAL A 159 -6.20 -12.17 0.04
C VAL A 159 -5.76 -12.11 1.51
N GLU A 160 -5.37 -10.94 2.02
CA GLU A 160 -4.63 -10.85 3.28
C GLU A 160 -5.15 -9.82 4.27
N LEU A 161 -6.19 -9.02 3.97
CA LEU A 161 -6.69 -7.99 4.89
C LEU A 161 -8.21 -8.08 5.08
N GLN A 162 -8.64 -9.03 5.93
CA GLN A 162 -9.99 -9.02 6.51
C GLN A 162 -10.06 -7.91 7.57
N GLY A 163 -10.03 -6.66 7.13
CA GLY A 163 -10.26 -5.52 8.01
C GLY A 163 -11.70 -5.58 8.53
N ASN A 164 -11.87 -5.39 9.84
CA ASN A 164 -13.18 -5.03 10.36
C ASN A 164 -13.44 -3.59 9.88
N THR A 165 -14.34 -3.43 8.92
CA THR A 165 -14.68 -2.16 8.26
C THR A 165 -16.06 -1.63 8.66
N PRO A 166 -16.37 -1.46 9.97
CA PRO A 166 -17.65 -0.87 10.34
C PRO A 166 -17.69 0.60 9.88
N GLY A 167 -18.92 1.10 9.70
CA GLY A 167 -19.13 2.49 9.31
C GLY A 167 -18.93 2.76 7.82
N LEU A 168 -19.24 1.79 6.94
CA LEU A 168 -19.29 2.05 5.51
C LEU A 168 -20.40 3.07 5.19
N LEU A 169 -20.01 4.23 4.66
CA LEU A 169 -20.91 5.26 4.14
C LEU A 169 -20.70 5.40 2.63
N LEU A 170 -21.80 5.39 1.90
CA LEU A 170 -21.84 5.55 0.44
C LEU A 170 -22.68 6.78 0.09
N TRP A 171 -22.16 7.62 -0.81
CA TRP A 171 -22.94 8.68 -1.43
C TRP A 171 -22.46 8.94 -2.85
N GLY A 172 -23.29 9.57 -3.66
CA GLY A 172 -22.98 9.90 -5.05
C GLY A 172 -23.14 11.39 -5.33
N GLN A 173 -22.38 11.89 -6.31
CA GLN A 173 -22.50 13.25 -6.84
C GLN A 173 -22.23 13.22 -8.34
N GLY A 174 -23.28 13.34 -9.16
CA GLY A 174 -23.15 13.18 -10.62
C GLY A 174 -22.76 11.76 -11.00
N ASP A 175 -21.65 11.61 -11.73
CA ASP A 175 -21.04 10.33 -12.12
C ASP A 175 -19.98 9.83 -11.13
N LEU A 176 -19.86 10.48 -9.96
CA LEU A 176 -18.94 10.07 -8.90
C LEU A 176 -19.68 9.30 -7.81
N LEU A 177 -19.07 8.19 -7.37
CA LEU A 177 -19.44 7.49 -6.15
C LEU A 177 -18.30 7.59 -5.14
N PHE A 178 -18.66 7.89 -3.90
CA PHE A 178 -17.77 8.00 -2.76
C PHE A 178 -18.00 6.83 -1.82
N CYS A 179 -16.90 6.22 -1.39
CA CYS A 179 -16.84 5.07 -0.52
C CYS A 179 -16.04 5.44 0.72
N LYS A 180 -16.71 5.66 1.85
CA LYS A 180 -16.07 6.03 3.11
C LYS A 180 -16.10 4.89 4.10
N PHE A 181 -14.95 4.61 4.69
CA PHE A 181 -14.82 3.78 5.89
C PHE A 181 -14.49 4.68 7.08
N GLU A 182 -15.16 4.47 8.20
CA GLU A 182 -14.80 5.16 9.45
C GLU A 182 -13.38 4.80 9.87
N TYR A 183 -13.06 3.50 9.83
CA TYR A 183 -11.70 3.01 9.96
C TYR A 183 -11.47 1.70 9.20
N ILE A 184 -10.20 1.42 8.92
CA ILE A 184 -9.69 0.16 8.40
C ILE A 184 -8.57 -0.28 9.35
N ASN A 185 -8.78 -1.41 10.03
CA ASN A 185 -7.77 -2.02 10.88
C ASN A 185 -7.06 -3.15 10.14
N ILE A 186 -5.74 -3.10 10.15
CA ILE A 186 -4.87 -4.16 9.66
C ILE A 186 -4.20 -4.81 10.89
N PRO A 187 -4.65 -6.01 11.30
CA PRO A 187 -4.13 -6.66 12.50
C PRO A 187 -2.72 -7.22 12.27
N PRO A 188 -1.99 -7.54 13.36
CA PRO A 188 -0.73 -8.27 13.27
C PRO A 188 -0.78 -9.55 12.46
N ARG A 189 0.35 -9.86 11.85
CA ARG A 189 0.58 -11.04 11.01
C ARG A 189 1.79 -11.79 11.56
N ASP A 190 1.64 -13.11 11.70
CA ASP A 190 2.66 -14.03 12.22
C ASP A 190 3.65 -14.46 11.12
#